data_AF-A0AA42KIP3-F1
#
_entry.id   AF-A0AA42KIP3-F1
#
_cell.length_a   1.000
_cell.length_b   1.000
_cell.length_c   1.000
_cell.angle_alpha   90.00
_cell.angle_beta   90.00
_cell.angle_gamma   90.00
#
_symmetry.space_group_name_H-M   'P 1'
#
loop_
_entity.id
_entity.type
_entity.pdbx_description
1 polymer ?
#
loop_
_entity_poly.entity_id
_entity_poly.type
_entity_poly.pdbx_seq_one_letter_code
_entity_poly.pdbx_strand_id
1 'polypeptide(L)'
;MNRLLLCLALGLACFTVQAGVYTYIDADGNRVFTDQPQSEQAERIELAPSNAMSATQTPPSAPPPEALPKEPSYQVLRILVPEPDATIREMTGNLIVSASVEPGLHAGHNFRLIMDGKPASEAGRSPVFPLENVDRGTHQISVEIIDAHGRIVERTPSQPFHMKRISLAEKRNANPCKKKDWGVRPECPIEDKPKDPPKDIPLIPFI
;
A
#
# COMPACT_ATOMS: atom_id res chain seq x y z
N MET A 1 -22.50 47.73 74.21
CA MET A 1 -23.26 48.59 73.28
C MET A 1 -22.39 49.51 72.42
N ASN A 2 -21.26 50.05 72.90
CA ASN A 2 -20.42 50.98 72.11
C ASN A 2 -19.67 50.40 70.89
N ARG A 3 -19.39 49.09 70.85
CA ARG A 3 -18.68 48.49 69.69
C ARG A 3 -19.57 48.25 68.47
N LEU A 4 -20.88 48.09 68.67
CA LEU A 4 -21.85 47.93 67.57
C LEU A 4 -22.15 49.29 66.89
N LEU A 5 -22.19 50.36 67.69
CA LEU A 5 -22.31 51.74 67.21
C LEU A 5 -21.08 52.20 66.41
N LEU A 6 -19.86 51.76 66.80
CA LEU A 6 -18.63 52.10 66.08
C LEU A 6 -18.56 51.42 64.69
N CYS A 7 -19.04 50.19 64.57
CA CYS A 7 -19.06 49.47 63.28
C CYS A 7 -20.14 50.01 62.32
N LEU A 8 -21.29 50.47 62.85
CA LEU A 8 -22.33 51.08 62.02
C LEU A 8 -21.92 52.47 61.50
N ALA A 9 -21.16 53.22 62.29
CA ALA A 9 -20.62 54.52 61.89
C ALA A 9 -19.52 54.41 60.81
N LEU A 10 -18.75 53.32 60.80
CA LEU A 10 -17.65 53.13 59.83
C LEU A 10 -18.13 52.62 58.45
N GLY A 11 -19.32 52.02 58.36
CA GLY A 11 -19.90 51.56 57.10
C GLY A 11 -20.49 52.68 56.22
N LEU A 12 -20.74 53.87 56.78
CA LEU A 12 -21.41 54.97 56.09
C LEU A 12 -20.45 55.90 55.30
N ALA A 13 -19.14 55.66 55.35
CA ALA A 13 -18.12 56.52 54.73
C ALA A 13 -17.63 56.05 53.35
N CYS A 14 -18.28 55.06 52.73
CA CYS A 14 -18.00 54.71 51.34
C CYS A 14 -18.69 55.71 50.40
N PHE A 15 -18.08 56.88 50.22
CA PHE A 15 -18.45 57.78 49.13
C PHE A 15 -18.24 57.07 47.80
N THR A 16 -19.31 56.88 47.04
CA THR A 16 -19.24 56.49 45.64
C THR A 16 -18.62 57.65 44.85
N VAL A 17 -17.36 57.53 44.45
CA VAL A 17 -16.78 58.44 43.47
C VAL A 17 -17.51 58.22 42.15
N GLN A 18 -18.41 59.13 41.80
CA GLN A 18 -19.02 59.19 40.48
C GLN A 18 -18.05 59.90 39.53
N ALA A 19 -17.53 59.18 38.53
CA ALA A 19 -16.82 59.80 37.42
C ALA A 19 -17.81 60.62 36.58
N GLY A 20 -17.61 61.93 36.49
CA GLY A 20 -18.39 62.84 35.68
C GLY A 20 -17.47 63.86 35.03
N VAL A 21 -17.74 64.22 33.78
CA VAL A 21 -16.99 65.24 33.05
C VAL A 21 -17.73 66.57 33.24
N TYR A 22 -17.02 67.59 33.70
CA TYR A 22 -17.57 68.92 33.95
C TYR A 22 -16.96 69.94 32.98
N THR A 23 -17.72 70.97 32.63
CA THR A 23 -17.23 72.10 31.82
C THR A 23 -17.44 73.42 32.53
N TYR A 24 -16.50 74.35 32.35
CA TYR A 24 -16.64 75.74 32.76
C TYR A 24 -15.91 76.66 31.78
N ILE A 25 -16.19 77.97 31.86
CA ILE A 25 -15.47 79.00 31.11
C ILE A 25 -14.42 79.63 32.03
N ASP A 26 -13.16 79.61 31.61
CA ASP A 26 -12.07 80.23 32.35
C ASP A 26 -12.06 81.76 32.24
N ALA A 27 -11.18 82.42 33.00
CA ALA A 27 -11.09 83.88 33.03
C ALA A 27 -10.67 84.50 31.68
N ASP A 28 -10.06 83.70 30.80
CA ASP A 28 -9.63 84.10 29.45
C ASP A 28 -10.72 83.83 28.39
N GLY A 29 -11.89 83.34 28.81
CA GLY A 29 -13.06 83.09 27.95
C GLY A 29 -13.04 81.73 27.25
N ASN A 30 -12.13 80.82 27.60
CA ASN A 30 -12.03 79.50 26.98
C ASN A 30 -12.85 78.45 27.74
N ARG A 31 -13.43 77.51 27.00
CA ARG A 31 -14.17 76.38 27.57
C ARG A 31 -13.21 75.26 27.95
N VAL A 32 -13.15 74.94 29.23
CA VAL A 32 -12.30 73.89 29.79
C VAL A 32 -13.17 72.70 30.21
N PHE A 33 -12.66 71.48 30.02
CA PHE A 33 -13.29 70.23 30.48
C PHE A 33 -12.41 69.57 31.54
N THR A 34 -13.00 69.12 32.65
CA THR A 34 -12.29 68.56 33.80
C THR A 34 -13.07 67.41 34.43
N ASP A 35 -12.35 66.42 34.97
CA ASP A 35 -12.94 65.28 35.71
C ASP A 35 -13.24 65.63 37.18
N GLN A 36 -12.83 66.82 37.65
CA GLN A 36 -13.11 67.34 39.00
C GLN A 36 -13.75 68.73 38.92
N PRO A 37 -14.85 69.00 39.65
CA PRO A 37 -15.48 70.32 39.66
C PRO A 37 -14.57 71.31 40.41
N GLN A 38 -13.98 72.27 39.69
CA GLN A 38 -13.11 73.30 40.28
C GLN A 38 -13.84 74.58 40.69
N SER A 39 -15.07 74.80 40.20
CA SER A 39 -15.86 75.99 40.49
C SER A 39 -17.34 75.65 40.71
N GLU A 40 -18.03 76.47 41.48
CA GLU A 40 -19.49 76.38 41.71
C GLU A 40 -20.32 76.52 40.42
N GLN A 41 -19.71 76.98 39.32
CA GLN A 41 -20.31 77.20 38.01
C GLN A 41 -19.99 76.08 37.00
N ALA A 42 -19.38 74.99 37.45
CA ALA A 42 -19.05 73.86 36.59
C ALA A 42 -20.32 73.05 36.25
N GLU A 43 -20.68 73.00 34.98
CA GLU A 43 -21.85 72.26 34.50
C GLU A 43 -21.45 70.82 34.18
N ARG A 44 -22.22 69.84 34.67
CA ARG A 44 -21.98 68.41 34.44
C ARG A 44 -22.47 68.03 33.04
N ILE A 45 -21.59 67.42 32.26
CA ILE A 45 -21.92 66.91 30.92
C ILE A 45 -22.19 65.41 31.01
N GLU A 46 -23.35 64.99 30.52
CA GLU A 46 -23.63 63.58 30.25
C GLU A 46 -23.05 63.19 28.88
N LEU A 47 -22.12 62.25 28.88
CA LEU A 47 -21.54 61.73 27.64
C LEU A 47 -22.53 60.80 26.95
N ALA A 48 -22.70 60.99 25.63
CA ALA A 48 -23.48 60.07 24.82
C ALA A 48 -22.85 58.66 24.83
N PRO A 49 -23.65 57.59 24.76
CA PRO A 49 -23.12 56.23 24.70
C PRO A 49 -22.23 56.06 23.45
N SER A 50 -21.09 55.41 23.62
CA SER A 50 -20.14 55.15 22.54
C SER A 50 -20.75 54.22 21.49
N ASN A 51 -20.51 54.52 20.21
CA ASN A 51 -20.92 53.66 19.10
C ASN A 51 -20.05 52.38 19.08
N ALA A 52 -20.61 51.28 19.58
CA ALA A 52 -20.01 49.95 19.47
C ALA A 52 -20.80 49.09 18.48
N MET A 53 -20.12 48.52 17.48
CA MET A 53 -20.71 47.47 16.63
C MET A 53 -20.49 46.10 17.26
N SER A 54 -21.52 45.26 17.26
CA SER A 54 -21.43 43.88 17.75
C SER A 54 -20.52 43.05 16.84
N ALA A 55 -19.59 42.31 17.43
CA ALA A 55 -18.76 41.36 16.70
C ALA A 55 -19.66 40.28 16.06
N THR A 56 -19.53 40.09 14.75
CA THR A 56 -20.24 39.01 14.05
C THR A 56 -19.57 37.69 14.43
N GLN A 57 -20.35 36.76 14.99
CA GLN A 57 -19.85 35.42 15.31
C GLN A 57 -19.65 34.63 14.01
N THR A 58 -18.40 34.34 13.68
CA THR A 58 -18.08 33.42 12.58
C THR A 58 -18.53 32.02 12.98
N PRO A 59 -19.33 31.32 12.16
CA PRO A 59 -19.68 29.93 12.46
C PRO A 59 -18.40 29.07 12.54
N PRO A 60 -18.35 28.06 13.42
CA PRO A 60 -17.21 27.18 13.53
C PRO A 60 -16.96 26.49 12.19
N SER A 61 -15.69 26.47 11.76
CA SER A 61 -15.27 25.76 10.55
C SER A 61 -15.68 24.30 10.66
N ALA A 62 -16.36 23.79 9.62
CA ALA A 62 -16.69 22.37 9.54
C ALA A 62 -15.40 21.53 9.66
N PRO A 63 -15.44 20.39 10.36
CA PRO A 63 -14.30 19.49 10.41
C PRO A 63 -13.97 19.00 8.98
N PRO A 64 -12.68 18.84 8.65
CA PRO A 64 -12.26 18.28 7.37
C PRO A 64 -12.95 16.92 7.14
N PRO A 65 -13.31 16.57 5.89
CA PRO A 65 -13.82 15.25 5.58
C PRO A 65 -12.83 14.19 6.07
N GLU A 66 -13.32 13.14 6.75
CA GLU A 66 -12.50 11.98 7.09
C GLU A 66 -11.89 11.42 5.81
N ALA A 67 -10.56 11.31 5.78
CA ALA A 67 -9.85 10.70 4.68
C ALA A 67 -10.28 9.23 4.58
N LEU A 68 -10.88 8.85 3.45
CA LEU A 68 -11.17 7.46 3.14
C LEU A 68 -9.87 6.65 3.26
N PRO A 69 -9.88 5.46 3.89
CA PRO A 69 -8.71 4.61 3.96
C PRO A 69 -8.23 4.30 2.55
N LYS A 70 -7.01 4.73 2.22
CA LYS A 70 -6.38 4.48 0.93
C LYS A 70 -6.15 2.98 0.79
N GLU A 71 -6.71 2.38 -0.26
CA GLU A 71 -6.46 0.96 -0.52
C GLU A 71 -4.96 0.71 -0.68
N PRO A 72 -4.43 -0.37 -0.08
CA PRO A 72 -3.02 -0.69 -0.18
C PRO A 72 -2.63 -0.93 -1.66
N SER A 73 -1.75 -0.08 -2.17
CA SER A 73 -1.22 -0.17 -3.54
C SER A 73 0.19 -0.75 -3.54
N TYR A 74 0.48 -1.66 -4.46
CA TYR A 74 1.82 -2.17 -4.71
C TYR A 74 2.54 -1.27 -5.72
N GLN A 75 3.80 -0.95 -5.45
CA GLN A 75 4.62 -0.13 -6.35
C GLN A 75 5.39 -1.01 -7.34
N VAL A 76 5.84 -2.17 -6.87
CA VAL A 76 6.61 -3.13 -7.64
C VAL A 76 6.02 -4.52 -7.41
N LEU A 77 5.76 -5.22 -8.51
CA LEU A 77 5.57 -6.66 -8.53
C LEU A 77 6.28 -7.19 -9.78
N ARG A 78 7.25 -8.09 -9.59
CA ARG A 78 8.02 -8.68 -10.70
C ARG A 78 8.44 -10.11 -10.41
N ILE A 79 8.58 -10.89 -11.47
CA ILE A 79 9.17 -12.23 -11.42
C ILE A 79 10.70 -12.06 -11.41
N LEU A 80 11.37 -12.74 -10.48
CA LEU A 80 12.83 -12.78 -10.38
C LEU A 80 13.40 -14.01 -11.08
N VAL A 81 12.77 -15.16 -10.88
CA VAL A 81 13.18 -16.43 -11.48
C VAL A 81 11.92 -17.11 -12.02
N PRO A 82 11.93 -17.66 -13.25
CA PRO A 82 13.00 -17.52 -14.25
C PRO A 82 13.13 -16.09 -14.78
N GLU A 83 14.22 -15.79 -15.48
CA GLU A 83 14.36 -14.57 -16.29
C GLU A 83 13.47 -14.63 -17.54
N PRO A 84 13.11 -13.50 -18.17
CA PRO A 84 12.38 -13.48 -19.43
C PRO A 84 13.10 -14.29 -20.51
N ASP A 85 12.34 -15.12 -21.24
CA ASP A 85 12.84 -16.00 -22.32
C ASP A 85 13.90 -17.02 -21.85
N ALA A 86 14.00 -17.29 -20.55
CA ALA A 86 14.95 -18.27 -20.03
C ALA A 86 14.66 -19.68 -20.56
N THR A 87 15.74 -20.39 -20.94
CA THR A 87 15.67 -21.81 -21.31
C THR A 87 16.02 -22.69 -20.13
N ILE A 88 15.06 -23.49 -19.69
CA ILE A 88 15.14 -24.33 -18.51
C ILE A 88 15.24 -25.78 -18.99
N ARG A 89 16.32 -26.47 -18.62
CA ARG A 89 16.52 -27.90 -18.94
C ARG A 89 16.28 -28.73 -17.70
N GLU A 90 15.10 -29.33 -17.61
CA GLU A 90 14.73 -30.21 -16.52
C GLU A 90 14.00 -31.44 -17.10
N MET A 91 14.36 -32.64 -16.65
CA MET A 91 13.86 -33.89 -17.25
C MET A 91 12.43 -34.22 -16.82
N THR A 92 12.08 -33.91 -15.58
CA THR A 92 10.77 -34.14 -14.97
C THR A 92 9.81 -32.96 -15.12
N GLY A 93 10.28 -31.80 -15.59
CA GLY A 93 9.54 -30.55 -15.70
C GLY A 93 9.40 -29.78 -14.38
N ASN A 94 10.35 -29.89 -13.46
CA ASN A 94 10.34 -29.16 -12.21
C ASN A 94 10.88 -27.73 -12.41
N LEU A 95 10.17 -26.74 -11.86
CA LEU A 95 10.52 -25.34 -11.97
C LEU A 95 10.17 -24.61 -10.69
N ILE A 96 11.06 -23.74 -10.21
CA ILE A 96 10.75 -22.79 -9.15
C ILE A 96 10.56 -21.42 -9.79
N VAL A 97 9.38 -20.83 -9.57
CA VAL A 97 9.12 -19.43 -9.90
C VAL A 97 9.21 -18.61 -8.63
N SER A 98 9.96 -17.51 -8.65
CA SER A 98 10.04 -16.58 -7.52
C SER A 98 9.70 -15.16 -7.97
N ALA A 99 9.00 -14.43 -7.12
CA ALA A 99 8.63 -13.05 -7.33
C ALA A 99 9.14 -12.15 -6.22
N SER A 100 9.23 -10.85 -6.50
CA SER A 100 9.46 -9.81 -5.50
C SER A 100 8.33 -8.79 -5.55
N VAL A 101 7.94 -8.28 -4.38
CA VAL A 101 6.93 -7.24 -4.22
C VAL A 101 7.46 -6.12 -3.34
N GLU A 102 7.13 -4.87 -3.67
CA GLU A 102 7.38 -3.70 -2.83
C GLU A 102 6.14 -2.78 -2.83
N PRO A 103 5.63 -2.34 -1.66
CA PRO A 103 5.98 -2.81 -0.31
C PRO A 103 5.64 -4.30 -0.12
N GLY A 104 6.06 -4.87 1.01
CA GLY A 104 5.77 -6.27 1.35
C GLY A 104 4.27 -6.59 1.29
N LEU A 105 3.95 -7.88 1.10
CA LEU A 105 2.57 -8.33 0.91
C LEU A 105 1.67 -7.90 2.09
N HIS A 106 0.68 -7.04 1.80
CA HIS A 106 -0.34 -6.60 2.76
C HIS A 106 -1.11 -7.77 3.38
N ALA A 107 -1.59 -7.56 4.61
CA ALA A 107 -2.37 -8.56 5.33
C ALA A 107 -3.70 -8.86 4.61
N GLY A 108 -4.07 -10.14 4.54
CA GLY A 108 -5.27 -10.59 3.84
C GLY A 108 -5.12 -10.72 2.32
N HIS A 109 -3.98 -10.31 1.75
CA HIS A 109 -3.66 -10.54 0.35
C HIS A 109 -2.86 -11.82 0.18
N ASN A 110 -2.96 -12.44 -0.99
CA ASN A 110 -2.25 -13.65 -1.36
C ASN A 110 -1.67 -13.52 -2.76
N PHE A 111 -0.55 -14.16 -3.02
CA PHE A 111 -0.05 -14.38 -4.36
C PHE A 111 -0.71 -15.59 -5.01
N ARG A 112 -0.79 -15.56 -6.34
CA ARG A 112 -1.18 -16.70 -7.17
C ARG A 112 -0.37 -16.70 -8.45
N LEU A 113 0.23 -17.84 -8.77
CA LEU A 113 0.92 -18.03 -10.05
C LEU A 113 -0.08 -18.46 -11.13
N ILE A 114 0.02 -17.82 -12.27
CA ILE A 114 -0.70 -18.17 -13.50
C ILE A 114 0.31 -18.69 -14.51
N MET A 115 -0.02 -19.81 -15.15
CA MET A 115 0.70 -20.36 -16.30
C MET A 115 -0.27 -20.56 -17.46
N ASP A 116 0.05 -20.04 -18.63
CA ASP A 116 -0.76 -20.15 -19.86
C ASP A 116 -2.23 -19.75 -19.64
N GLY A 117 -2.44 -18.72 -18.82
CA GLY A 117 -3.76 -18.18 -18.49
C GLY A 117 -4.54 -18.96 -17.43
N LYS A 118 -3.98 -20.02 -16.85
CA LYS A 118 -4.62 -20.83 -15.80
C LYS A 118 -3.87 -20.74 -14.47
N PRO A 119 -4.55 -20.80 -13.31
CA PRO A 119 -3.89 -20.92 -12.03
C PRO A 119 -3.01 -22.17 -11.96
N ALA A 120 -1.72 -21.98 -11.75
CA ALA A 120 -0.74 -23.06 -11.62
C ALA A 120 -0.35 -23.33 -10.16
N SER A 121 -0.69 -22.41 -9.24
CA SER A 121 -0.54 -22.58 -7.81
C SER A 121 -1.82 -22.23 -7.07
N GLU A 122 -1.96 -22.74 -5.85
CA GLU A 122 -2.94 -22.20 -4.90
C GLU A 122 -2.56 -20.77 -4.47
N ALA A 123 -3.55 -20.04 -3.96
CA ALA A 123 -3.33 -18.72 -3.41
C ALA A 123 -2.62 -18.83 -2.06
N GLY A 124 -1.49 -18.14 -1.90
CA GLY A 124 -0.73 -18.18 -0.66
C GLY A 124 0.15 -16.95 -0.44
N ARG A 125 0.74 -16.85 0.75
CA ARG A 125 1.57 -15.69 1.12
C ARG A 125 3.02 -15.77 0.63
N SER A 126 3.46 -16.95 0.21
CA SER A 126 4.81 -17.17 -0.32
C SER A 126 4.92 -16.57 -1.73
N PRO A 127 5.95 -15.78 -2.03
CA PRO A 127 6.25 -15.35 -3.40
C PRO A 127 7.05 -16.39 -4.19
N VAL A 128 7.19 -17.61 -3.67
CA VAL A 128 7.90 -18.73 -4.30
C VAL A 128 6.91 -19.86 -4.60
N PHE A 129 6.91 -20.29 -5.86
CA PHE A 129 5.96 -21.26 -6.41
C PHE A 129 6.74 -22.43 -7.03
N PRO A 130 6.75 -23.60 -6.38
CA PRO A 130 7.23 -24.82 -7.00
C PRO A 130 6.19 -25.32 -8.01
N LEU A 131 6.65 -25.66 -9.19
CA LEU A 131 5.89 -26.29 -10.25
C LEU A 131 6.51 -27.65 -10.56
N GLU A 132 5.67 -28.63 -10.76
CA GLU A 132 6.06 -29.99 -11.11
C GLU A 132 5.40 -30.38 -12.42
N ASN A 133 6.07 -31.25 -13.16
CA ASN A 133 5.56 -31.80 -14.41
C ASN A 133 5.12 -30.73 -15.44
N VAL A 134 5.84 -29.61 -15.54
CA VAL A 134 5.64 -28.61 -16.60
C VAL A 134 6.06 -29.17 -17.96
N ASP A 135 5.14 -29.18 -18.91
CA ASP A 135 5.38 -29.74 -20.24
C ASP A 135 6.55 -29.09 -20.98
N ARG A 136 7.06 -29.76 -22.01
CA ARG A 136 8.11 -29.18 -22.85
C ARG A 136 7.50 -28.12 -23.77
N GLY A 137 8.26 -27.06 -24.03
CA GLY A 137 7.84 -26.00 -24.97
C GLY A 137 7.95 -24.62 -24.36
N THR A 138 7.31 -23.66 -25.01
CA THR A 138 7.22 -22.28 -24.52
C THR A 138 5.97 -22.13 -23.68
N HIS A 139 6.14 -21.60 -22.48
CA HIS A 139 5.06 -21.31 -21.54
C HIS A 139 5.12 -19.84 -21.14
N GLN A 140 3.97 -19.31 -20.75
CA GLN A 140 3.81 -17.94 -20.29
C GLN A 140 3.44 -17.94 -18.83
N ILE A 141 4.18 -17.20 -17.99
CA ILE A 141 3.89 -17.07 -16.56
C ILE A 141 3.59 -15.64 -16.17
N SER A 142 2.72 -15.48 -15.17
CA SER A 142 2.48 -14.20 -14.50
C SER A 142 2.11 -14.45 -13.05
N VAL A 143 2.50 -13.55 -12.15
CA VAL A 143 2.11 -13.59 -10.74
C VAL A 143 1.06 -12.54 -10.48
N GLU A 144 0.00 -12.93 -9.80
CA GLU A 144 -1.07 -12.06 -9.33
C GLU A 144 -1.00 -11.88 -7.83
N ILE A 145 -1.39 -10.71 -7.35
CA ILE A 145 -1.80 -10.51 -5.97
C ILE A 145 -3.32 -10.40 -5.94
N ILE A 146 -3.96 -11.23 -5.13
CA ILE A 146 -5.40 -11.22 -4.92
C ILE A 146 -5.73 -10.79 -3.49
N ASP A 147 -6.85 -10.10 -3.32
CA ASP A 147 -7.38 -9.73 -2.00
C ASP A 147 -8.15 -10.89 -1.33
N ALA A 148 -8.67 -10.64 -0.13
CA ALA A 148 -9.46 -11.60 0.63
C ALA A 148 -10.77 -12.03 -0.08
N HIS A 149 -11.24 -11.26 -1.06
CA HIS A 149 -12.43 -11.55 -1.86
C HIS A 149 -12.07 -12.19 -3.22
N GLY A 150 -10.78 -12.47 -3.46
CA GLY A 150 -10.30 -13.06 -4.71
C GLY A 150 -10.18 -12.08 -5.88
N ARG A 151 -10.31 -10.76 -5.63
CA ARG A 151 -10.13 -9.73 -6.65
C ARG A 151 -8.65 -9.53 -6.92
N ILE A 152 -8.26 -9.37 -8.18
CA ILE A 152 -6.88 -9.10 -8.57
C ILE A 152 -6.56 -7.65 -8.22
N VAL A 153 -5.60 -7.45 -7.32
CA VAL A 153 -5.10 -6.15 -6.89
C VAL A 153 -3.96 -5.69 -7.79
N GLU A 154 -3.05 -6.61 -8.15
CA GLU A 154 -1.88 -6.33 -8.98
C GLU A 154 -1.51 -7.58 -9.78
N ARG A 155 -0.90 -7.42 -10.96
CA ARG A 155 -0.46 -8.54 -11.79
C ARG A 155 0.82 -8.17 -12.55
N THR A 156 1.79 -9.09 -12.57
CA THR A 156 2.98 -8.92 -13.42
C THR A 156 2.62 -8.98 -14.90
N PRO A 157 3.44 -8.37 -15.78
CA PRO A 157 3.43 -8.73 -17.19
C PRO A 157 3.58 -10.25 -17.38
N SER A 158 3.01 -10.76 -18.47
CA SER A 158 3.20 -12.15 -18.88
C SER A 158 4.62 -12.32 -19.40
N GLN A 159 5.34 -13.29 -18.85
CA GLN A 159 6.73 -13.55 -19.14
C GLN A 159 6.91 -14.95 -19.75
N PRO A 160 7.54 -15.06 -20.93
CA PRO A 160 7.84 -16.34 -21.54
C PRO A 160 8.99 -17.05 -20.81
N PHE A 161 8.93 -18.38 -20.78
CA PHE A 161 10.09 -19.25 -20.57
C PHE A 161 9.98 -20.50 -21.44
N HIS A 162 11.11 -21.19 -21.64
CA HIS A 162 11.19 -22.37 -22.49
C HIS A 162 11.62 -23.59 -21.68
N MET A 163 10.73 -24.57 -21.55
CA MET A 163 11.03 -25.86 -20.91
C MET A 163 11.57 -26.86 -21.94
N LYS A 164 12.76 -27.39 -21.66
CA LYS A 164 13.41 -28.44 -22.44
C LYS A 164 13.53 -29.70 -21.59
N ARG A 165 12.69 -30.69 -21.92
CA ARG A 165 12.83 -32.08 -21.43
C ARG A 165 13.61 -32.89 -22.45
N ILE A 166 14.43 -33.84 -21.98
CA ILE A 166 15.11 -34.77 -22.89
C ILE A 166 14.10 -35.76 -23.49
N SER A 167 14.27 -36.05 -24.78
CA SER A 167 13.44 -37.04 -25.47
C SER A 167 13.83 -38.48 -25.09
N LEU A 168 12.92 -39.44 -25.30
CA LEU A 168 13.26 -40.87 -25.22
C LEU A 168 14.37 -41.23 -26.23
N ALA A 169 14.38 -40.58 -27.39
CA ALA A 169 15.41 -40.75 -28.41
C ALA A 169 16.79 -40.27 -27.92
N GLU A 170 16.87 -39.12 -27.24
CA GLU A 170 18.12 -38.66 -26.60
C GLU A 170 18.56 -39.60 -25.46
N LYS A 171 17.63 -40.09 -24.65
CA LYS A 171 17.94 -41.13 -23.63
C LYS A 171 18.54 -42.38 -24.28
N ARG A 172 17.99 -42.81 -25.42
CA ARG A 172 18.50 -43.95 -26.20
C ARG A 172 19.86 -43.67 -26.82
N ASN A 173 20.09 -42.48 -27.37
CA ASN A 173 21.39 -42.11 -27.94
C ASN A 173 22.48 -42.05 -26.86
N ALA A 174 22.17 -41.53 -25.68
CA ALA A 174 23.10 -41.50 -24.54
C ALA A 174 23.37 -42.91 -23.99
N ASN A 175 22.34 -43.76 -23.92
CA ASN A 175 22.42 -45.13 -23.43
C ASN A 175 21.79 -46.13 -24.42
N PRO A 176 22.53 -46.56 -25.46
CA PRO A 176 22.02 -47.44 -26.52
C PRO A 176 21.39 -48.73 -25.99
N CYS A 177 20.25 -49.11 -26.57
CA CYS A 177 19.51 -50.32 -26.20
C CYS A 177 20.32 -51.59 -26.50
N LYS A 178 20.54 -52.44 -25.50
CA LYS A 178 21.13 -53.77 -25.67
C LYS A 178 20.02 -54.79 -25.98
N LYS A 179 20.40 -55.99 -26.45
CA LYS A 179 19.45 -57.07 -26.83
C LYS A 179 18.39 -57.38 -25.75
N LYS A 180 18.76 -57.25 -24.47
CA LYS A 180 17.89 -57.52 -23.30
C LYS A 180 17.04 -56.32 -22.86
N ASP A 181 17.34 -55.12 -23.36
CA ASP A 181 16.70 -53.88 -22.91
C ASP A 181 15.41 -53.59 -23.71
N TRP A 182 15.26 -54.21 -24.88
CA TRP A 182 14.10 -54.10 -25.75
C TRP A 182 12.83 -54.63 -25.07
N GLY A 183 11.80 -53.78 -24.98
CA GLY A 183 10.53 -54.09 -24.30
C GLY A 183 10.54 -53.92 -22.79
N VAL A 184 11.70 -53.58 -22.19
CA VAL A 184 11.84 -53.33 -20.75
C VAL A 184 11.93 -51.83 -20.47
N ARG A 185 12.80 -51.14 -21.23
CA ARG A 185 13.01 -49.70 -21.12
C ARG A 185 12.01 -48.95 -22.02
N PRO A 186 11.31 -47.90 -21.55
CA PRO A 186 10.40 -47.11 -22.37
C PRO A 186 11.04 -46.53 -23.65
N GLU A 187 12.33 -46.24 -23.60
CA GLU A 187 13.14 -45.76 -24.72
C GLU A 187 13.54 -46.84 -25.73
N CYS A 188 13.25 -48.12 -25.45
CA CYS A 188 13.59 -49.28 -26.27
C CYS A 188 12.34 -50.12 -26.61
N PRO A 189 11.36 -49.60 -27.39
CA PRO A 189 10.16 -50.36 -27.76
C PRO A 189 10.51 -51.57 -28.64
N ILE A 190 9.78 -52.68 -28.47
CA ILE A 190 10.05 -53.95 -29.19
C ILE A 190 9.96 -53.77 -30.71
N GLU A 191 9.08 -52.87 -31.17
CA GLU A 191 8.86 -52.54 -32.58
C GLU A 191 10.12 -52.01 -33.28
N ASP A 192 10.95 -51.26 -32.55
CA ASP A 192 12.20 -50.65 -33.03
C ASP A 192 13.38 -51.64 -32.99
N LYS A 193 13.19 -52.86 -32.47
CA LYS A 193 14.29 -53.82 -32.31
C LYS A 193 14.85 -54.22 -33.68
N PRO A 194 16.17 -54.04 -33.92
CA PRO A 194 16.80 -54.50 -35.15
C PRO A 194 16.61 -56.01 -35.32
N LYS A 195 16.26 -56.44 -36.55
CA LYS A 195 16.22 -57.86 -36.89
C LYS A 195 17.63 -58.44 -36.76
N ASP A 196 17.76 -59.61 -36.13
CA ASP A 196 19.05 -60.29 -36.07
C ASP A 196 19.56 -60.57 -37.50
N PRO A 197 20.86 -60.43 -37.76
CA PRO A 197 21.42 -60.69 -39.08
C PRO A 197 21.12 -62.14 -39.49
N PRO A 198 20.83 -62.39 -40.79
CA PRO A 198 20.65 -63.76 -41.28
C PRO A 198 21.89 -64.61 -40.96
N LYS A 199 21.67 -65.86 -40.55
CA LYS A 199 22.74 -66.77 -40.11
C LYS A 199 23.71 -67.17 -41.24
N ASP A 200 23.34 -66.95 -42.49
CA ASP A 200 24.07 -67.37 -43.69
C ASP A 200 24.84 -66.23 -44.38
N ILE A 201 25.29 -65.19 -43.67
CA ILE A 201 26.18 -64.19 -44.27
C ILE A 201 27.58 -64.81 -44.34
N PRO A 202 28.13 -65.13 -45.53
CA PRO A 202 29.50 -65.58 -45.64
C PRO A 202 30.43 -64.46 -45.14
N LEU A 203 31.26 -64.78 -44.15
CA LEU A 203 32.35 -63.91 -43.69
C LEU A 203 33.32 -63.75 -44.86
N ILE A 204 33.20 -62.64 -45.59
CA ILE A 204 34.18 -62.29 -46.62
C ILE A 204 35.44 -61.82 -45.88
N PRO A 205 36.58 -62.50 -45.99
CA PRO A 205 37.82 -62.02 -45.41
C PRO A 205 38.20 -60.73 -46.14
N PHE A 206 38.24 -59.60 -45.42
CA PHE A 206 38.84 -58.38 -45.94
C PHE A 206 40.34 -58.65 -46.12
N ILE A 207 40.81 -58.66 -47.37
CA ILE A 207 42.22 -58.70 -47.77
C ILE A 207 42.87 -57.34 -47.52
#